data_AF-A0A1Q6VNK9-F1
#
_entry.id   AF-A0A1Q6VNK9-F1
#
_cell.length_a   1.000
_cell.length_b   1.000
_cell.length_c   1.000
_cell.angle_alpha   90.00
_cell.angle_beta   90.00
_cell.angle_gamma   90.00
#
_symmetry.space_group_name_H-M   'P 1'
#
loop_
_entity.id
_entity.type
_entity.pdbx_description
1 polymer ?
#
loop_
_entity_poly.entity_id
_entity_poly.type
_entity_poly.pdbx_seq_one_letter_code
_entity_poly.pdbx_strand_id
1 'polypeptide(L)'
;MTTKVKTAILTVFLAYAALAQESQTPTSSAMPEESPSLSPVPIESLTPTPASEQTPSPSPARSIRISFVPPPLEGRISLGIYDAQGKLLRVLHHEADLNEFKIGADSLVTQWDGKNDNGEDLPAGRYHARGYLVGSLKVEDLNQAAASPPENKSNASVKMTLMPNPLANDKRTLVELATGFDNDRSYLKTNDGLRLFTISESRNLSRVSIIRKGDKSVDVWQTDGTVFHQFRISNVDQMMAFDCGEFELK
;
A
#
# COMPACT_ATOMS: atom_id res chain seq x y z
N MET A 1 -52.54 7.59 32.42
CA MET A 1 -53.13 7.19 31.12
C MET A 1 -52.02 6.67 30.23
N THR A 2 -52.09 5.37 29.98
CA THR A 2 -51.15 4.50 29.28
C THR A 2 -51.46 4.43 27.79
N THR A 3 -50.44 4.55 26.92
CA THR A 3 -50.44 3.79 25.66
C THR A 3 -49.00 3.41 25.28
N LYS A 4 -48.65 2.14 25.54
CA LYS A 4 -47.54 1.43 24.86
C LYS A 4 -48.07 0.95 23.50
N VAL A 5 -47.28 1.10 22.44
CA VAL A 5 -47.52 0.37 21.18
C VAL A 5 -46.31 -0.51 20.89
N LYS A 6 -46.55 -1.82 20.95
CA LYS A 6 -45.69 -2.89 20.41
C LYS A 6 -46.22 -3.22 19.02
N THR A 7 -45.36 -3.33 18.02
CA THR A 7 -45.71 -4.00 16.76
C THR A 7 -44.53 -4.86 16.29
N ALA A 8 -44.88 -6.06 15.82
CA ALA A 8 -44.01 -7.20 15.56
C ALA A 8 -43.68 -7.38 14.06
N ILE A 9 -42.47 -7.92 13.84
CA ILE A 9 -41.98 -8.92 12.85
C ILE A 9 -42.79 -9.14 11.55
N LEU A 10 -42.09 -9.06 10.41
CA LEU A 10 -42.26 -10.03 9.31
C LEU A 10 -40.94 -10.25 8.55
N THR A 11 -40.44 -11.48 8.60
CA THR A 11 -39.26 -12.00 7.90
C THR A 11 -39.72 -12.65 6.59
N VAL A 12 -39.03 -12.39 5.48
CA VAL A 12 -39.24 -13.14 4.23
C VAL A 12 -37.89 -13.70 3.78
N PHE A 13 -37.77 -15.03 3.86
CA PHE A 13 -36.72 -15.83 3.23
C PHE A 13 -37.17 -16.16 1.80
N LEU A 14 -36.28 -15.99 0.82
CA LEU A 14 -36.43 -16.57 -0.51
C LEU A 14 -35.21 -17.45 -0.79
N ALA A 15 -35.46 -18.76 -0.80
CA ALA A 15 -34.55 -19.81 -1.22
C ALA A 15 -34.97 -20.28 -2.62
N TYR A 16 -33.99 -20.47 -3.51
CA TYR A 16 -34.16 -21.23 -4.74
C TYR A 16 -33.08 -22.31 -4.82
N ALA A 17 -33.51 -23.56 -4.67
CA ALA A 17 -32.91 -24.78 -5.23
C ALA A 17 -33.89 -25.27 -6.31
N ALA A 18 -33.61 -26.08 -7.33
CA ALA A 18 -32.50 -26.91 -7.77
C ALA A 18 -32.53 -26.91 -9.33
N LEU A 19 -31.61 -27.54 -10.06
CA LEU A 19 -31.81 -28.90 -10.57
C LEU A 19 -30.46 -29.51 -11.00
N ALA A 20 -30.20 -30.70 -10.48
CA ALA A 20 -29.17 -31.63 -10.92
C ALA A 20 -29.66 -32.43 -12.12
N GLN A 21 -28.76 -32.79 -13.03
CA GLN A 21 -28.98 -33.88 -13.98
C GLN A 21 -27.71 -34.73 -14.07
N GLU A 22 -27.75 -35.90 -13.45
CA GLU A 22 -26.82 -37.01 -13.66
C GLU A 22 -27.09 -37.66 -15.02
N SER A 23 -26.06 -38.14 -15.73
CA SER A 23 -26.11 -39.48 -16.35
C SER A 23 -24.74 -39.95 -16.90
N GLN A 24 -24.23 -40.99 -16.26
CA GLN A 24 -23.65 -42.23 -16.81
C GLN A 24 -22.34 -42.21 -17.63
N THR A 25 -21.32 -42.79 -16.99
CA THR A 25 -20.23 -43.58 -17.59
C THR A 25 -20.79 -44.85 -18.28
N PRO A 26 -20.07 -45.40 -19.27
CA PRO A 26 -19.50 -46.72 -18.98
C PRO A 26 -18.03 -46.89 -19.39
N THR A 27 -17.36 -47.68 -18.57
CA THR A 27 -16.08 -48.37 -18.73
C THR A 27 -15.99 -49.19 -20.04
N SER A 28 -14.83 -49.19 -20.72
CA SER A 28 -14.10 -50.42 -21.04
C SER A 28 -12.70 -50.16 -21.61
N SER A 29 -11.80 -51.06 -21.22
CA SER A 29 -10.36 -51.16 -21.43
C SER A 29 -9.97 -51.70 -22.82
N ALA A 30 -8.68 -51.51 -23.16
CA ALA A 30 -7.78 -52.41 -23.89
C ALA A 30 -7.16 -51.92 -25.22
N MET A 31 -5.82 -51.83 -25.20
CA MET A 31 -4.81 -51.91 -26.29
C MET A 31 -4.96 -53.25 -27.07
N PRO A 32 -4.26 -53.58 -28.21
CA PRO A 32 -2.99 -53.02 -28.70
C PRO A 32 -2.73 -52.99 -30.23
N GLU A 33 -1.50 -52.56 -30.60
CA GLU A 33 -0.72 -52.81 -31.84
C GLU A 33 -1.33 -52.30 -33.17
N GLU A 34 -0.61 -51.67 -34.10
CA GLU A 34 0.59 -52.14 -34.81
C GLU A 34 1.13 -50.98 -35.69
N SER A 35 2.45 -50.73 -35.68
CA SER A 35 3.20 -50.02 -36.74
C SER A 35 3.58 -51.04 -37.82
N PRO A 36 3.89 -50.73 -39.11
CA PRO A 36 4.76 -49.62 -39.53
C PRO A 36 4.59 -49.04 -40.98
N SER A 37 5.52 -48.14 -41.34
CA SER A 37 6.21 -48.07 -42.66
C SER A 37 5.90 -46.90 -43.62
N LEU A 38 6.71 -45.83 -43.47
CA LEU A 38 7.56 -45.12 -44.44
C LEU A 38 7.21 -45.08 -45.95
N SER A 39 7.12 -43.85 -46.50
CA SER A 39 8.03 -43.20 -47.51
C SER A 39 7.28 -42.07 -48.28
N PRO A 40 7.92 -41.23 -49.13
CA PRO A 40 8.92 -40.19 -48.86
C PRO A 40 8.51 -38.78 -49.41
N VAL A 41 9.39 -37.79 -49.15
CA VAL A 41 9.35 -36.33 -49.43
C VAL A 41 9.09 -35.93 -50.91
N PRO A 42 8.72 -34.65 -51.17
CA PRO A 42 9.70 -33.81 -51.87
C PRO A 42 9.86 -32.36 -51.34
N ILE A 43 11.06 -31.86 -51.60
CA ILE A 43 11.68 -30.59 -51.26
C ILE A 43 11.04 -29.43 -52.02
N GLU A 44 10.80 -28.29 -51.35
CA GLU A 44 10.75 -27.00 -52.05
C GLU A 44 11.21 -25.80 -51.20
N SER A 45 12.13 -25.06 -51.79
CA SER A 45 12.39 -23.62 -51.69
C SER A 45 13.06 -22.99 -50.45
N LEU A 46 14.32 -22.61 -50.65
CA LEU A 46 15.15 -21.75 -49.80
C LEU A 46 14.64 -20.30 -49.84
N THR A 47 14.33 -19.72 -48.68
CA THR A 47 14.16 -18.26 -48.50
C THR A 47 15.14 -17.79 -47.42
N PRO A 48 15.93 -16.71 -47.64
CA PRO A 48 16.94 -16.25 -46.68
C PRO A 48 16.30 -15.61 -45.45
N THR A 49 16.75 -16.05 -44.27
CA THR A 49 16.40 -15.49 -42.95
C THR A 49 17.00 -14.08 -42.80
N PRO A 50 16.23 -13.04 -42.43
CA PRO A 50 16.80 -11.75 -42.10
C PRO A 50 17.53 -11.81 -40.74
N ALA A 51 18.66 -11.09 -40.67
CA ALA A 51 19.48 -10.95 -39.49
C ALA A 51 18.68 -10.37 -38.32
N SER A 52 18.72 -11.04 -37.16
CA SER A 52 18.15 -10.52 -35.93
C SER A 52 18.89 -9.26 -35.49
N GLU A 53 18.19 -8.12 -35.50
CA GLU A 53 18.57 -6.96 -34.69
C GLU A 53 18.68 -7.39 -33.24
N GLN A 54 19.87 -7.26 -32.66
CA GLN A 54 20.09 -7.50 -31.25
C GLN A 54 19.34 -6.43 -30.45
N THR A 55 18.15 -6.81 -29.96
CA THR A 55 17.48 -6.08 -28.88
C THR A 55 18.42 -6.06 -27.67
N PRO A 56 18.66 -4.92 -27.01
CA PRO A 56 19.46 -4.90 -25.79
C PRO A 56 18.85 -5.86 -24.77
N SER A 57 19.66 -6.81 -24.29
CA SER A 57 19.23 -7.77 -23.26
C SER A 57 18.70 -7.00 -22.04
N PRO A 58 17.48 -7.30 -21.55
CA PRO A 58 17.04 -6.75 -20.27
C PRO A 58 18.00 -7.22 -19.19
N SER A 59 18.55 -6.29 -18.42
CA SER A 59 19.23 -6.61 -17.17
C SER A 59 18.29 -7.51 -16.34
N PRO A 60 18.80 -8.56 -15.66
CA PRO A 60 17.94 -9.49 -14.92
C PRO A 60 17.05 -8.69 -13.97
N ALA A 61 15.73 -8.88 -14.07
CA ALA A 61 14.78 -8.22 -13.20
C ALA A 61 15.04 -8.67 -11.76
N ARG A 62 15.74 -7.83 -11.00
CA ARG A 62 15.99 -8.03 -9.56
C ARG A 62 14.63 -7.91 -8.87
N SER A 63 14.05 -9.03 -8.44
CA SER A 63 12.81 -9.02 -7.64
C SER A 63 13.09 -9.58 -6.27
N ILE A 64 12.93 -8.74 -5.25
CA ILE A 64 13.08 -9.09 -3.84
C ILE A 64 11.68 -9.28 -3.24
N ARG A 65 11.43 -10.46 -2.68
CA ARG A 65 10.21 -10.76 -1.93
C ARG A 65 10.33 -10.19 -0.52
N ILE A 66 9.34 -9.42 -0.10
CA ILE A 66 9.23 -8.86 1.25
C ILE A 66 8.00 -9.47 1.91
N SER A 67 8.18 -10.06 3.09
CA SER A 67 7.10 -10.68 3.87
C SER A 67 7.09 -10.14 5.30
N PHE A 68 5.91 -9.83 5.82
CA PHE A 68 5.75 -9.31 7.17
C PHE A 68 4.41 -9.75 7.78
N VAL A 69 4.36 -9.77 9.11
CA VAL A 69 3.10 -9.95 9.84
C VAL A 69 2.55 -8.56 10.14
N PRO A 70 1.34 -8.20 9.68
CA PRO A 70 0.79 -6.88 9.95
C PRO A 70 0.53 -6.71 11.45
N PRO A 71 0.71 -5.50 12.01
CA PRO A 71 0.30 -5.20 13.38
C PRO A 71 -1.19 -5.53 13.62
N PRO A 72 -1.58 -5.86 14.87
CA PRO A 72 -2.98 -6.12 15.21
C PRO A 72 -3.77 -4.81 15.37
N LEU A 73 -3.86 -4.05 14.29
CA LEU A 73 -4.62 -2.82 14.15
C LEU A 73 -5.31 -2.86 12.77
N GLU A 74 -6.58 -2.50 12.72
CA GLU A 74 -7.31 -2.35 11.46
C GLU A 74 -6.97 -1.00 10.82
N GLY A 75 -6.69 -0.98 9.52
CA GLY A 75 -6.26 0.23 8.84
C GLY A 75 -5.59 -0.02 7.49
N ARG A 76 -4.92 1.01 6.98
CA ARG A 76 -4.19 0.99 5.71
C ARG A 76 -2.68 0.97 5.93
N ILE A 77 -1.96 0.37 5.01
CA ILE A 77 -0.52 0.13 5.13
C ILE A 77 0.25 1.12 4.26
N SER A 78 1.19 1.82 4.88
CA SER A 78 2.26 2.54 4.17
C SER A 78 3.59 1.83 4.41
N LEU A 79 4.31 1.50 3.34
CA LEU A 79 5.54 0.71 3.37
C LEU A 79 6.60 1.35 2.48
N GLY A 80 7.81 1.53 3.03
CA GLY A 80 8.95 2.08 2.31
C GLY A 80 10.19 1.17 2.33
N ILE A 81 11.08 1.40 1.37
CA ILE A 81 12.43 0.84 1.31
C ILE A 81 13.44 1.90 1.73
N TYR A 82 14.36 1.50 2.59
CA TYR A 82 15.35 2.38 3.20
C TYR A 82 16.76 1.85 2.97
N ASP A 83 17.73 2.76 2.85
CA ASP A 83 19.15 2.39 2.91
C ASP A 83 19.58 2.04 4.34
N ALA A 84 20.85 1.63 4.48
CA ALA A 84 21.45 1.32 5.77
C ALA A 84 21.51 2.52 6.74
N GLN A 85 21.39 3.75 6.23
CA GLN A 85 21.36 4.99 7.01
C GLN A 85 19.93 5.37 7.43
N GLY A 86 18.92 4.62 6.97
CA GLY A 86 17.51 4.88 7.27
C GLY A 86 16.89 5.98 6.42
N LYS A 87 17.52 6.36 5.29
CA LYS A 87 16.93 7.25 4.30
C LYS A 87 15.94 6.48 3.44
N LEU A 88 14.74 7.04 3.27
CA LEU A 88 13.74 6.50 2.35
C LEU A 88 14.22 6.61 0.90
N LEU A 89 14.22 5.49 0.19
CA LEU A 89 14.64 5.38 -1.22
C LEU A 89 13.46 5.13 -2.16
N ARG A 90 12.43 4.44 -1.66
CA ARG A 90 11.22 4.14 -2.40
C ARG A 90 10.02 3.98 -1.48
N VAL A 91 8.89 4.52 -1.90
CA VAL A 91 7.59 4.15 -1.35
C VAL A 91 7.05 2.96 -2.15
N LEU A 92 6.87 1.81 -1.50
CA LEU A 92 6.26 0.63 -2.15
C LEU A 92 4.74 0.72 -2.13
N HIS A 93 4.19 1.11 -0.99
CA HIS A 93 2.76 1.22 -0.75
C HIS A 93 2.47 2.49 0.02
N HIS A 94 1.43 3.20 -0.38
CA HIS A 94 0.89 4.33 0.37
C HIS A 94 -0.59 4.07 0.58
N GLU A 95 -1.04 4.11 1.83
CA GLU A 95 -2.46 3.90 2.15
C GLU A 95 -3.06 2.65 1.49
N ALA A 96 -2.30 1.56 1.42
CA ALA A 96 -2.74 0.33 0.76
C ALA A 96 -3.68 -0.49 1.65
N ASP A 97 -4.70 -1.07 1.05
CA ASP A 97 -5.57 -2.04 1.71
C ASP A 97 -4.86 -3.40 1.84
N LEU A 98 -5.27 -4.22 2.83
CA LEU A 98 -4.65 -5.53 3.07
C LEU A 98 -4.76 -6.48 1.85
N ASN A 99 -5.78 -6.31 1.02
CA ASN A 99 -5.99 -7.13 -0.19
C ASN A 99 -5.04 -6.79 -1.34
N GLU A 100 -4.30 -5.69 -1.27
CA GLU A 100 -3.26 -5.33 -2.24
C GLU A 100 -1.98 -6.16 -2.03
N PHE A 101 -1.89 -6.86 -0.90
CA PHE A 101 -0.79 -7.77 -0.58
C PHE A 101 -1.18 -9.21 -0.90
N LYS A 102 -0.18 -10.00 -1.31
CA LYS A 102 -0.37 -11.45 -1.46
C LYS A 102 -0.37 -12.09 -0.07
N ILE A 103 -1.28 -13.04 0.16
CA ILE A 103 -1.32 -13.83 1.38
C ILE A 103 -0.26 -14.94 1.30
N GLY A 104 0.72 -14.89 2.21
CA GLY A 104 1.65 -15.99 2.50
C GLY A 104 1.07 -16.95 3.55
N ALA A 105 1.86 -17.90 4.04
CA ALA A 105 1.39 -18.86 5.05
C ALA A 105 0.83 -18.17 6.30
N ASP A 106 1.61 -17.24 6.87
CA ASP A 106 1.25 -16.48 8.09
C ASP A 106 1.64 -14.99 7.95
N SER A 107 1.67 -14.47 6.72
CA SER A 107 2.25 -13.15 6.42
C SER A 107 1.57 -12.46 5.25
N LEU A 108 1.64 -11.14 5.20
CA LEU A 108 1.45 -10.37 3.96
C LEU A 108 2.76 -10.34 3.16
N VAL A 109 2.64 -10.34 1.83
CA VAL A 109 3.77 -10.42 0.91
C VAL A 109 3.66 -9.36 -0.17
N THR A 110 4.76 -8.63 -0.41
CA THR A 110 4.94 -7.76 -1.56
C THR A 110 6.30 -7.99 -2.22
N GLN A 111 6.59 -7.28 -3.31
CA GLN A 111 7.85 -7.36 -4.04
C GLN A 111 8.43 -5.99 -4.29
N TRP A 112 9.76 -5.92 -4.34
CA TRP A 112 10.51 -4.75 -4.76
C TRP A 112 11.43 -5.10 -5.93
N ASP A 113 11.46 -4.22 -6.93
CA ASP A 113 12.17 -4.38 -8.21
C ASP A 113 13.63 -3.88 -8.17
N GLY A 114 14.13 -3.49 -6.99
CA GLY A 114 15.47 -2.95 -6.81
C GLY A 114 15.63 -1.49 -7.27
N LYS A 115 14.55 -0.77 -7.58
CA LYS A 115 14.61 0.63 -8.07
C LYS A 115 14.14 1.65 -7.04
N ASN A 116 14.57 2.90 -7.17
CA ASN A 116 14.05 4.04 -6.39
C ASN A 116 12.71 4.57 -6.94
N ASP A 117 12.17 5.63 -6.34
CA ASP A 117 10.93 6.29 -6.79
C ASP A 117 11.03 6.92 -8.20
N ASN A 118 12.25 7.20 -8.68
CA ASN A 118 12.48 7.70 -10.05
C ASN A 118 12.57 6.57 -11.09
N GLY A 119 12.47 5.29 -10.65
CA GLY A 119 12.63 4.13 -11.51
C GLY A 119 14.09 3.75 -11.82
N GLU A 120 15.06 4.38 -11.14
CA GLU A 120 16.48 4.10 -11.33
C GLU A 120 16.91 2.88 -10.51
N ASP A 121 17.75 2.02 -11.08
CA ASP A 121 18.28 0.85 -10.37
C ASP A 121 19.19 1.27 -9.22
N LEU A 122 18.97 0.68 -8.05
CA LEU A 122 19.81 0.87 -6.89
C LEU A 122 20.99 -0.10 -6.88
N PRO A 123 22.13 0.29 -6.27
CA PRO A 123 23.31 -0.56 -6.21
C PRO A 123 23.08 -1.81 -5.37
N ALA A 124 23.84 -2.86 -5.65
CA ALA A 124 23.87 -4.04 -4.78
C ALA A 124 24.27 -3.65 -3.35
N GLY A 125 23.64 -4.27 -2.35
CA GLY A 125 23.86 -3.91 -0.95
C GLY A 125 22.69 -4.24 -0.05
N ARG A 126 22.81 -3.83 1.21
CA ARG A 126 21.79 -4.05 2.24
C ARG A 126 20.76 -2.92 2.25
N TYR A 127 19.51 -3.32 2.31
CA TYR A 127 18.35 -2.45 2.39
C TYR A 127 17.41 -2.95 3.49
N HIS A 128 16.49 -2.08 3.88
CA HIS A 128 15.55 -2.36 4.95
C HIS A 128 14.14 -1.96 4.53
N ALA A 129 13.14 -2.77 4.87
CA ALA A 129 11.74 -2.42 4.64
C ALA A 129 11.04 -2.21 5.98
N ARG A 130 10.34 -1.09 6.12
CA ARG A 130 9.54 -0.77 7.31
C ARG A 130 8.36 0.11 6.94
N GLY A 131 7.34 0.08 7.77
CA GLY A 131 6.10 0.77 7.48
C GLY A 131 5.31 1.13 8.72
N TYR A 132 4.13 1.68 8.46
CA TYR A 132 3.13 1.99 9.46
C TYR A 132 1.79 1.44 9.00
N LEU A 133 1.08 0.81 9.93
CA LEU A 133 -0.34 0.55 9.76
C LEU A 133 -1.08 1.73 10.38
N VAL A 134 -1.84 2.44 9.56
CA VAL A 134 -2.56 3.66 9.91
C VAL A 134 -4.04 3.32 10.09
N GLY A 135 -4.53 3.45 11.32
CA GLY A 135 -5.91 3.21 11.67
C GLY A 135 -6.86 4.31 11.21
N SER A 136 -8.05 4.34 11.81
CA SER A 136 -9.11 5.27 11.42
C SER A 136 -8.86 6.68 11.96
N LEU A 137 -8.17 7.49 11.17
CA LEU A 137 -8.01 8.91 11.43
C LEU A 137 -9.31 9.65 11.13
N LYS A 138 -9.65 10.63 11.97
CA LYS A 138 -10.79 11.53 11.74
C LYS A 138 -10.29 12.86 11.22
N VAL A 139 -10.70 13.24 10.01
CA VAL A 139 -10.45 14.56 9.44
C VAL A 139 -11.69 15.44 9.61
N GLU A 140 -11.52 16.62 10.17
CA GLU A 140 -12.54 17.64 10.31
C GLU A 140 -12.06 18.91 9.59
N ASP A 141 -12.84 19.37 8.61
CA ASP A 141 -12.60 20.65 7.95
C ASP A 141 -13.13 21.78 8.85
N LEU A 142 -12.21 22.59 9.37
CA LEU A 142 -12.53 23.75 10.20
C LEU A 142 -12.77 25.00 9.35
N ASN A 143 -12.81 24.85 8.02
CA ASN A 143 -12.98 25.88 7.01
C ASN A 143 -11.88 26.95 7.06
N GLN A 144 -12.19 28.15 6.58
CA GLN A 144 -11.27 29.26 6.54
C GLN A 144 -10.70 29.54 7.93
N ALA A 145 -9.38 29.43 8.05
CA ALA A 145 -8.70 29.68 9.30
C ALA A 145 -8.85 31.17 9.68
N ALA A 146 -9.40 31.45 10.86
CA ALA A 146 -9.55 32.81 11.36
C ALA A 146 -8.21 33.51 11.65
N ALA A 147 -7.11 32.76 11.69
CA ALA A 147 -5.76 33.24 11.92
C ALA A 147 -4.77 32.53 11.01
N SER A 148 -3.75 33.27 10.53
CA SER A 148 -2.59 32.68 9.87
C SER A 148 -1.94 31.64 10.79
N PRO A 149 -1.43 30.53 10.26
CA PRO A 149 -0.65 29.60 11.06
C PRO A 149 0.49 30.37 11.75
N PRO A 150 0.80 30.11 13.03
CA PRO A 150 2.00 30.68 13.66
C PRO A 150 3.21 30.38 12.79
N GLU A 151 4.18 31.32 12.74
CA GLU A 151 5.36 31.23 11.89
C GLU A 151 6.16 29.94 12.16
N ASN A 152 5.75 28.86 11.51
CA ASN A 152 6.41 27.57 11.57
C ASN A 152 6.85 27.24 10.15
N LYS A 153 8.15 27.02 9.97
CA LYS A 153 8.74 26.76 8.66
C LYS A 153 7.97 25.64 7.98
N SER A 154 7.80 25.68 6.66
CA SER A 154 7.05 24.66 5.88
C SER A 154 7.58 23.23 6.01
N ASN A 155 8.69 23.02 6.75
CA ASN A 155 9.30 21.74 7.09
C ASN A 155 9.16 21.39 8.58
N ALA A 156 8.24 22.01 9.31
CA ALA A 156 8.02 21.69 10.71
C ALA A 156 7.48 20.26 10.86
N SER A 157 8.11 19.47 11.72
CA SER A 157 7.60 18.17 12.15
C SER A 157 7.08 18.25 13.58
N VAL A 158 6.14 17.38 13.92
CA VAL A 158 5.57 17.24 15.27
C VAL A 158 5.84 15.83 15.78
N LYS A 159 6.34 15.74 17.02
CA LYS A 159 6.57 14.46 17.68
C LYS A 159 5.26 13.91 18.22
N MET A 160 4.93 12.68 17.83
CA MET A 160 3.75 11.94 18.29
C MET A 160 4.11 10.57 18.85
N THR A 161 3.38 10.19 19.88
CA THR A 161 3.47 8.85 20.47
C THR A 161 2.38 7.98 19.86
N LEU A 162 2.79 6.90 19.20
CA LEU A 162 1.96 5.93 18.51
C LEU A 162 1.57 4.77 19.44
N MET A 163 0.58 3.99 19.01
CA MET A 163 0.26 2.72 19.66
C MET A 163 1.45 1.74 19.56
N PRO A 164 1.79 1.03 20.65
CA PRO A 164 2.83 0.01 20.60
C PRO A 164 2.36 -1.16 19.73
N ASN A 165 3.25 -1.65 18.86
CA ASN A 165 3.01 -2.88 18.13
C ASN A 165 3.44 -4.07 19.01
N PRO A 166 2.53 -4.94 19.49
CA PRO A 166 2.90 -6.05 20.36
C PRO A 166 3.69 -7.16 19.63
N LEU A 167 3.67 -7.18 18.30
CA LEU A 167 4.45 -8.12 17.49
C LEU A 167 5.91 -7.69 17.33
N ALA A 168 6.21 -6.43 17.63
CA ALA A 168 7.53 -5.87 17.52
C ALA A 168 8.02 -5.46 18.91
N ASN A 169 9.25 -5.80 19.27
CA ASN A 169 9.90 -5.23 20.45
C ASN A 169 10.39 -3.80 20.14
N ASP A 170 9.51 -2.98 19.56
CA ASP A 170 9.89 -1.76 18.86
C ASP A 170 9.87 -0.54 19.78
N LYS A 171 10.97 0.21 19.75
CA LYS A 171 11.14 1.48 20.46
C LYS A 171 10.61 2.67 19.64
N ARG A 172 10.16 2.45 18.39
CA ARG A 172 9.59 3.46 17.48
C ARG A 172 8.15 3.85 17.84
N THR A 173 7.82 3.89 19.13
CA THR A 173 6.56 4.48 19.60
C THR A 173 6.56 5.99 19.45
N LEU A 174 7.72 6.64 19.27
CA LEU A 174 7.82 8.07 18.97
C LEU A 174 8.14 8.26 17.48
N VAL A 175 7.25 8.98 16.78
CA VAL A 175 7.43 9.35 15.37
C VAL A 175 7.42 10.86 15.21
N GLU A 176 8.20 11.38 14.27
CA GLU A 176 8.07 12.76 13.81
C GLU A 176 7.17 12.78 12.57
N LEU A 177 5.99 13.39 12.71
CA LEU A 177 5.03 13.58 11.63
C LEU A 177 5.21 14.96 10.99
N ALA A 178 5.11 15.03 9.68
CA ALA A 178 5.13 16.25 8.91
C ALA A 178 3.98 16.24 7.90
N THR A 179 3.72 17.38 7.27
CA THR A 179 2.81 17.48 6.13
C THR A 179 3.57 17.61 4.84
N GLY A 180 3.05 17.00 3.78
CA GLY A 180 3.46 17.24 2.40
C GLY A 180 2.27 17.61 1.54
N PHE A 181 2.55 18.08 0.35
CA PHE A 181 1.56 18.26 -0.70
C PHE A 181 2.17 17.96 -2.05
N ASP A 182 1.31 17.60 -3.00
CA ASP A 182 1.60 17.49 -4.42
C ASP A 182 0.64 18.42 -5.19
N ASN A 183 0.54 18.25 -6.52
CA ASN A 183 -0.30 19.12 -7.34
C ASN A 183 -1.78 19.07 -6.98
N ASP A 184 -2.25 17.97 -6.40
CA ASP A 184 -3.67 17.68 -6.22
C ASP A 184 -4.07 17.35 -4.78
N ARG A 185 -3.10 17.08 -3.90
CA ARG A 185 -3.38 16.54 -2.56
C ARG A 185 -2.46 17.11 -1.50
N SER A 186 -2.98 17.25 -0.28
CA SER A 186 -2.19 17.35 0.95
C SER A 186 -2.22 16.03 1.69
N TYR A 187 -1.13 15.71 2.39
CA TYR A 187 -0.99 14.43 3.08
C TYR A 187 -0.10 14.53 4.32
N LEU A 188 -0.37 13.65 5.28
CA LEU A 188 0.48 13.37 6.42
C LEU A 188 1.59 12.42 5.98
N LYS A 189 2.81 12.67 6.45
CA LYS A 189 3.99 11.83 6.21
C LYS A 189 4.85 11.76 7.45
N THR A 190 5.74 10.79 7.52
CA THR A 190 6.88 10.83 8.45
C THR A 190 7.90 11.89 8.02
N ASN A 191 8.76 12.31 8.93
CA ASN A 191 9.82 13.28 8.64
C ASN A 191 10.84 12.78 7.59
N ASP A 192 11.02 11.45 7.48
CA ASP A 192 11.86 10.83 6.43
C ASP A 192 11.15 10.71 5.06
N GLY A 193 9.87 11.09 4.97
CA GLY A 193 9.16 11.26 3.70
C GLY A 193 8.08 10.22 3.38
N LEU A 194 7.91 9.17 4.19
CA LEU A 194 6.91 8.12 3.92
C LEU A 194 5.50 8.70 4.09
N ARG A 195 4.72 8.72 3.01
CA ARG A 195 3.32 9.14 3.03
C ARG A 195 2.48 8.15 3.84
N LEU A 196 1.69 8.68 4.77
CA LEU A 196 0.88 7.88 5.71
C LEU A 196 -0.62 7.99 5.45
N PHE A 197 -1.10 9.20 5.11
CA PHE A 197 -2.53 9.47 5.05
C PHE A 197 -2.84 10.72 4.23
N THR A 198 -3.84 10.65 3.36
CA THR A 198 -4.30 11.80 2.56
C THR A 198 -5.25 12.67 3.38
N ILE A 199 -4.93 13.95 3.51
CA ILE A 199 -5.70 14.90 4.32
C ILE A 199 -6.83 15.51 3.49
N SER A 200 -6.51 16.03 2.31
CA SER A 200 -7.49 16.60 1.38
C SER A 200 -7.04 16.51 -0.07
N GLU A 201 -8.00 16.49 -0.99
CA GLU A 201 -7.79 16.61 -2.44
C GLU A 201 -7.88 18.08 -2.87
N SER A 202 -6.86 18.86 -2.48
CA SER A 202 -6.80 20.29 -2.77
C SER A 202 -5.70 20.60 -3.77
N ARG A 203 -6.08 21.26 -4.86
CA ARG A 203 -5.17 21.62 -5.95
C ARG A 203 -4.45 22.93 -5.69
N ASN A 204 -3.32 23.12 -6.38
CA ASN A 204 -2.55 24.36 -6.40
C ASN A 204 -2.10 24.85 -5.02
N LEU A 205 -1.88 23.92 -4.07
CA LEU A 205 -1.35 24.28 -2.77
C LEU A 205 0.05 24.87 -2.94
N SER A 206 0.30 26.01 -2.28
CA SER A 206 1.61 26.65 -2.22
C SER A 206 2.32 26.37 -0.90
N ARG A 207 1.55 26.05 0.15
CA ARG A 207 2.08 25.71 1.48
C ARG A 207 1.12 24.85 2.27
N VAL A 208 1.68 23.92 3.05
CA VAL A 208 1.00 23.18 4.12
C VAL A 208 1.88 23.25 5.38
N SER A 209 1.26 23.30 6.55
CA SER A 209 1.93 23.33 7.84
C SER A 209 1.16 22.52 8.88
N ILE A 210 1.86 22.01 9.89
CA ILE A 210 1.32 21.13 10.92
C ILE A 210 1.65 21.66 12.31
N ILE A 211 0.71 21.53 13.23
CA ILE A 211 0.89 21.85 14.66
C ILE A 211 0.27 20.77 15.50
N ARG A 212 0.97 20.36 16.56
CA ARG A 212 0.46 19.42 17.54
C ARG A 212 -0.70 20.03 18.31
N LYS A 213 -1.83 19.33 18.35
CA LYS A 213 -3.02 19.70 19.13
C LYS A 213 -3.31 18.59 20.15
N GLY A 214 -2.49 18.54 21.20
CA GLY A 214 -2.55 17.47 22.21
C GLY A 214 -1.84 16.20 21.76
N ASP A 215 -2.14 15.08 22.40
CA ASP A 215 -1.38 13.83 22.22
C ASP A 215 -1.86 12.99 21.03
N LYS A 216 -3.10 13.22 20.59
CA LYS A 216 -3.80 12.39 19.60
C LYS A 216 -4.31 13.15 18.39
N SER A 217 -4.02 14.45 18.32
CA SER A 217 -4.51 15.29 17.24
C SER A 217 -3.46 16.29 16.77
N VAL A 218 -3.59 16.66 15.50
CA VAL A 218 -2.83 17.74 14.87
C VAL A 218 -3.80 18.65 14.16
N ASP A 219 -3.47 19.94 14.13
CA ASP A 219 -4.12 20.89 13.25
C ASP A 219 -3.19 21.13 12.05
N VAL A 220 -3.75 21.15 10.85
CA VAL A 220 -3.06 21.33 9.58
C VAL A 220 -3.62 22.56 8.89
N TRP A 221 -2.76 23.48 8.50
CA TRP A 221 -3.12 24.64 7.68
C TRP A 221 -2.56 24.46 6.29
N GLN A 222 -3.38 24.68 5.29
CA GLN A 222 -2.97 24.69 3.89
C GLN A 222 -3.45 25.95 3.19
N THR A 223 -2.72 26.39 2.17
CA THR A 223 -3.09 27.56 1.37
C THR A 223 -2.68 27.38 -0.08
N ASP A 224 -3.48 27.94 -0.98
CA ASP A 224 -3.20 28.12 -2.41
C ASP A 224 -2.51 29.47 -2.70
N GLY A 225 -2.23 30.27 -1.66
CA GLY A 225 -1.72 31.64 -1.76
C GLY A 225 -2.77 32.73 -1.58
N THR A 226 -4.06 32.37 -1.57
CA THR A 226 -5.18 33.32 -1.40
C THR A 226 -5.81 33.19 -0.02
N VAL A 227 -6.14 31.95 0.38
CA VAL A 227 -6.84 31.66 1.64
C VAL A 227 -6.16 30.54 2.41
N PHE A 228 -6.25 30.59 3.73
CA PHE A 228 -5.86 29.47 4.60
C PHE A 228 -7.09 28.62 4.93
N HIS A 229 -6.97 27.32 4.69
CA HIS A 229 -7.91 26.30 5.15
C HIS A 229 -7.27 25.52 6.30
N GLN A 230 -8.06 25.25 7.33
CA GLN A 230 -7.60 24.49 8.48
C GLN A 230 -8.33 23.16 8.59
N PHE A 231 -7.57 22.09 8.78
CA PHE A 231 -8.08 20.76 9.10
C PHE A 231 -7.64 20.36 10.51
N ARG A 232 -8.52 19.68 11.23
CA ARG A 232 -8.15 18.94 12.43
C ARG A 232 -8.13 17.45 12.11
N ILE A 233 -6.99 16.82 12.36
CA ILE A 233 -6.82 15.38 12.23
C ILE A 233 -6.73 14.82 13.64
N SER A 234 -7.68 13.95 14.00
CA SER A 234 -7.72 13.28 15.30
C SER A 234 -7.45 11.79 15.16
N ASN A 235 -7.12 11.16 16.28
CA ASN A 235 -6.69 9.76 16.38
C ASN A 235 -5.36 9.49 15.67
N VAL A 236 -4.48 10.48 15.55
CA VAL A 236 -3.16 10.31 14.89
C VAL A 236 -2.24 9.35 15.63
N ASP A 237 -2.54 9.03 16.89
CA ASP A 237 -1.88 8.00 17.69
C ASP A 237 -2.30 6.58 17.27
N GLN A 238 -3.43 6.41 16.56
CA GLN A 238 -3.88 5.12 16.02
C GLN A 238 -3.06 4.71 14.79
N MET A 239 -1.75 4.59 15.00
CA MET A 239 -0.83 4.00 14.05
C MET A 239 0.07 3.03 14.79
N MET A 240 0.49 1.96 14.13
CA MET A 240 1.50 1.05 14.63
C MET A 240 2.65 0.96 13.63
N ALA A 241 3.87 1.21 14.10
CA ALA A 241 5.06 0.93 13.31
C ALA A 241 5.28 -0.57 13.19
N PHE A 242 5.79 -1.01 12.03
CA PHE A 242 6.23 -2.37 11.82
C PHE A 242 7.49 -2.43 10.97
N ASP A 243 8.22 -3.53 11.13
CA ASP A 243 9.50 -3.77 10.52
C ASP A 243 9.42 -5.07 9.72
N CYS A 244 9.81 -5.01 8.44
CA CYS A 244 9.81 -6.16 7.54
C CYS A 244 11.20 -6.82 7.45
N GLY A 245 12.19 -6.29 8.19
CA GLY A 245 13.55 -6.78 8.23
C GLY A 245 14.48 -6.19 7.16
N GLU A 246 15.71 -6.67 7.19
CA GLU A 246 16.77 -6.36 6.23
C GLU A 246 16.85 -7.43 5.13
N PHE A 247 17.28 -7.01 3.94
CA PHE A 247 17.54 -7.89 2.81
C PHE A 247 18.68 -7.33 1.94
N GLU A 248 19.26 -8.21 1.13
CA GLU A 248 20.37 -7.87 0.25
C GLU A 248 19.92 -7.86 -1.21
N LEU A 249 20.18 -6.75 -1.91
CA LEU A 249 20.06 -6.63 -3.35
C LEU A 249 21.37 -7.10 -4.00
N LYS A 250 21.28 -8.03 -4.96
CA LYS A 250 22.42 -8.63 -5.67
C LYS A 250 22.53 -8.06 -7.10
#